data_AF-A0A0Q5E867-F1
#
_entry.id   AF-A0A0Q5E867-F1
#
_cell.length_a   1.000
_cell.length_b   1.000
_cell.length_c   1.000
_cell.angle_alpha   90.00
_cell.angle_beta   90.00
_cell.angle_gamma   90.00
#
_symmetry.space_group_name_H-M   'P 1'
#
loop_
_entity.id
_entity.type
_entity.pdbx_description
1 polymer ?
#
loop_
_entity_poly.entity_id
_entity_poly.type
_entity_poly.pdbx_seq_one_letter_code
_entity_poly.pdbx_strand_id
1 'polypeptide(L)'
;MKLRPELMPPTLDEASVARLAVLAAEIDGGDPLQTREQLATFNREAMTAYEFIDFQGIYGAQEHITWVRRVLAVPHQRHVADVTRSELIEMARRVMDSDGPEHDIGFWLDMLAINIPDERISDLIFWPDDYFGHETDGQALTPEQLIDVALAGRAIAP
;
A
#
# COMPACT_ATOMS: atom_id res chain seq x y z
N MET A 1 1.66 17.22 10.60
CA MET A 1 0.82 18.13 9.77
C MET A 1 -0.50 17.42 9.46
N LYS A 2 -1.56 18.10 8.99
CA LYS A 2 -2.76 17.40 8.48
C LYS A 2 -2.66 17.23 6.96
N LEU A 3 -2.73 15.99 6.48
CA LEU A 3 -2.81 15.68 5.05
C LEU A 3 -4.16 16.11 4.45
N ARG A 4 -4.16 16.51 3.17
CA ARG A 4 -5.39 16.74 2.42
C ARG A 4 -6.12 15.42 2.14
N PRO A 5 -7.45 15.44 1.90
CA PRO A 5 -8.24 14.23 1.71
C PRO A 5 -7.72 13.28 0.63
N GLU A 6 -7.13 13.81 -0.45
CA GLU A 6 -6.60 13.02 -1.57
C GLU A 6 -5.36 12.19 -1.21
N LEU A 7 -4.72 12.49 -0.08
CA LEU A 7 -3.56 11.76 0.45
C LEU A 7 -3.93 10.92 1.68
N MET A 8 -5.22 10.77 1.95
CA MET A 8 -5.74 9.94 3.03
C MET A 8 -6.34 8.65 2.46
N PRO A 9 -6.26 7.52 3.19
CA PRO A 9 -7.01 6.32 2.84
C PRO A 9 -8.50 6.66 2.67
N PRO A 10 -9.19 6.05 1.70
CA PRO A 10 -10.59 6.35 1.45
C PRO A 10 -11.48 5.84 2.59
N THR A 11 -12.57 6.55 2.86
CA THR A 11 -13.65 6.00 3.72
C THR A 11 -14.39 4.93 2.94
N LEU A 12 -14.34 3.69 3.43
CA LEU A 12 -14.99 2.53 2.80
C LEU A 12 -16.33 2.22 3.45
N ASP A 13 -17.24 1.61 2.69
CA ASP A 13 -18.48 1.06 3.24
C ASP A 13 -18.20 -0.24 4.00
N GLU A 14 -18.34 -0.19 5.32
CA GLU A 14 -17.98 -1.28 6.23
C GLU A 14 -18.78 -2.56 5.99
N ALA A 15 -20.05 -2.44 5.57
CA ALA A 15 -20.86 -3.61 5.23
C ALA A 15 -20.33 -4.32 3.97
N SER A 16 -19.89 -3.56 2.97
CA SER A 16 -19.28 -4.10 1.76
C SER A 16 -17.89 -4.69 2.04
N VAL A 17 -17.06 -4.03 2.86
CA VAL A 17 -15.76 -4.58 3.28
C VAL A 17 -15.93 -5.92 3.98
N ALA A 18 -16.84 -6.01 4.95
CA ALA A 18 -17.08 -7.26 5.69
C ALA A 18 -17.58 -8.39 4.77
N ARG A 19 -18.52 -8.09 3.87
CA ARG A 19 -19.05 -9.06 2.91
C ARG A 19 -17.96 -9.58 1.96
N LEU A 20 -17.17 -8.68 1.39
CA LEU A 20 -16.08 -9.03 0.48
C LEU A 20 -14.98 -9.82 1.19
N ALA A 21 -14.70 -9.54 2.47
CA ALA A 21 -13.73 -10.30 3.26
C ALA A 21 -14.17 -11.76 3.48
N VAL A 22 -15.47 -12.00 3.71
CA VAL A 22 -16.02 -13.36 3.79
C VAL A 22 -15.86 -14.08 2.46
N LEU A 23 -16.19 -13.43 1.34
CA LEU A 23 -15.99 -14.03 0.01
C LEU A 23 -14.52 -14.34 -0.25
N ALA A 24 -13.60 -13.43 0.07
CA ALA A 24 -12.17 -13.66 -0.08
C ALA A 24 -11.68 -14.86 0.74
N ALA A 25 -12.17 -15.01 1.98
CA ALA A 25 -11.83 -16.15 2.84
C ALA A 25 -12.40 -17.49 2.32
N GLU A 26 -13.56 -17.48 1.64
CA GLU A 26 -14.12 -18.69 1.00
C GLU A 26 -13.32 -19.11 -0.24
N ILE A 27 -12.76 -18.14 -0.99
CA ILE A 27 -12.00 -18.39 -2.22
C ILE A 27 -10.56 -18.83 -1.91
N ASP A 28 -9.93 -18.23 -0.90
CA ASP A 28 -8.56 -18.56 -0.48
C ASP A 28 -8.46 -19.97 0.09
N GLY A 29 -7.69 -20.85 -0.57
CA GLY A 29 -7.59 -22.27 -0.24
C GLY A 29 -8.82 -23.11 -0.61
N GLY A 30 -9.83 -22.51 -1.26
CA GLY A 30 -11.04 -23.19 -1.73
C GLY A 30 -10.83 -24.04 -2.99
N ASP A 31 -11.89 -24.68 -3.48
CA ASP A 31 -11.88 -25.35 -4.78
C ASP A 31 -12.28 -24.37 -5.91
N PRO A 32 -11.52 -24.27 -7.02
CA PRO A 32 -11.80 -23.29 -8.08
C PRO A 32 -13.16 -23.46 -8.77
N LEU A 33 -13.70 -24.68 -8.85
CA LEU A 33 -15.00 -24.94 -9.46
C LEU A 33 -16.14 -24.60 -8.50
N GLN A 34 -15.95 -24.87 -7.21
CA GLN A 34 -16.96 -24.60 -6.17
C GLN A 34 -17.05 -23.11 -5.81
N THR A 35 -15.95 -22.36 -5.89
CA THR A 35 -15.87 -20.95 -5.49
C THR A 35 -16.09 -19.96 -6.66
N ARG A 36 -16.48 -20.47 -7.83
CA ARG A 36 -16.62 -19.66 -9.05
C ARG A 36 -17.64 -18.53 -8.91
N GLU A 37 -18.74 -18.76 -8.20
CA GLU A 37 -19.78 -17.74 -7.99
C GLU A 37 -19.34 -16.67 -6.99
N GLN A 38 -18.61 -17.07 -5.94
CA GLN A 38 -17.99 -16.16 -4.98
C GLN A 38 -16.99 -15.24 -5.68
N LEU A 39 -16.10 -15.80 -6.51
CA LEU A 39 -15.13 -15.03 -7.29
C LEU A 39 -15.84 -14.03 -8.22
N ALA A 40 -16.86 -14.49 -8.96
CA ALA A 40 -17.62 -13.61 -9.84
C ALA A 40 -18.36 -12.50 -9.08
N THR A 41 -18.84 -12.79 -7.87
CA THR A 41 -19.49 -11.82 -6.99
C THR A 41 -18.50 -10.82 -6.42
N PHE A 42 -17.36 -11.29 -5.93
CA PHE A 42 -16.27 -10.44 -5.46
C PHE A 42 -15.86 -9.45 -6.54
N ASN A 43 -15.54 -9.95 -7.73
CA ASN A 43 -15.08 -9.10 -8.84
C ASN A 43 -16.12 -8.07 -9.28
N ARG A 44 -17.40 -8.45 -9.33
CA ARG A 44 -18.48 -7.53 -9.68
C ARG A 44 -18.63 -6.41 -8.65
N GLU A 45 -18.52 -6.72 -7.36
CA GLU A 45 -18.74 -5.76 -6.29
C GLU A 45 -17.51 -4.89 -5.99
N ALA A 46 -16.31 -5.48 -6.05
CA ALA A 46 -15.04 -4.76 -5.90
C ALA A 46 -14.60 -4.05 -7.20
N MET A 47 -15.33 -4.27 -8.31
CA MET A 47 -14.98 -3.77 -9.65
C MET A 47 -13.57 -4.21 -10.10
N THR A 48 -13.22 -5.46 -9.80
CA THR A 48 -11.92 -6.08 -10.13
C THR A 48 -12.07 -7.17 -11.20
N ALA A 49 -10.94 -7.68 -11.67
CA ALA A 49 -10.87 -8.77 -12.64
C ALA A 49 -9.91 -9.88 -12.15
N TYR A 50 -9.87 -10.12 -10.84
CA TYR A 50 -8.98 -11.11 -10.25
C TYR A 50 -9.35 -12.53 -10.69
N GLU A 51 -8.35 -13.37 -10.81
CA GLU A 51 -8.46 -14.79 -11.01
C GLU A 51 -8.43 -15.52 -9.66
N PHE A 52 -8.82 -16.80 -9.65
CA PHE A 52 -8.80 -17.62 -8.43
C PHE A 52 -7.42 -17.62 -7.75
N ILE A 53 -6.35 -17.60 -8.56
CA ILE A 53 -4.96 -17.62 -8.07
C ILE A 53 -4.59 -16.37 -7.27
N ASP A 54 -5.21 -15.21 -7.54
CA ASP A 54 -4.92 -13.95 -6.85
C ASP A 54 -5.37 -13.95 -5.39
N PHE A 55 -6.24 -14.89 -5.01
CA PHE A 55 -6.72 -15.06 -3.64
C PHE A 55 -5.86 -16.03 -2.82
N GLN A 56 -4.99 -16.81 -3.47
CA GLN A 56 -4.36 -17.94 -2.80
C GLN A 56 -3.20 -17.49 -1.91
N GLY A 57 -3.25 -17.93 -0.65
CA GLY A 57 -2.22 -17.63 0.34
C GLY A 57 -2.44 -16.30 1.07
N ILE A 58 -3.59 -15.63 0.88
CA ILE A 58 -3.93 -14.42 1.65
C ILE A 58 -3.83 -14.73 3.14
N TYR A 59 -4.48 -15.79 3.62
CA TYR A 59 -4.50 -16.20 5.03
C TYR A 59 -3.11 -16.41 5.63
N GLY A 60 -2.14 -16.84 4.82
CA GLY A 60 -0.75 -17.04 5.26
C GLY A 60 0.04 -15.73 5.37
N ALA A 61 -0.40 -14.67 4.68
CA ALA A 61 0.28 -13.39 4.61
C ALA A 61 -0.38 -12.31 5.49
N GLN A 62 -1.71 -12.24 5.52
CA GLN A 62 -2.48 -11.21 6.22
C GLN A 62 -3.97 -11.58 6.37
N GLU A 63 -4.69 -10.82 7.20
CA GLU A 63 -6.14 -10.97 7.34
C GLU A 63 -6.88 -10.57 6.05
N HIS A 64 -7.91 -11.34 5.65
CA HIS A 64 -8.71 -11.06 4.44
C HIS A 64 -9.37 -9.67 4.48
N ILE A 65 -9.79 -9.20 5.66
CA ILE A 65 -10.36 -7.85 5.79
C ILE A 65 -9.34 -6.75 5.49
N THR A 66 -8.08 -6.93 5.89
CA THR A 66 -6.99 -6.02 5.57
C THR A 66 -6.70 -6.05 4.07
N TRP A 67 -6.67 -7.24 3.48
CA TRP A 67 -6.49 -7.41 2.03
C TRP A 67 -7.59 -6.70 1.23
N VAL A 68 -8.86 -6.92 1.58
CA VAL A 68 -10.00 -6.29 0.91
C VAL A 68 -9.95 -4.78 0.99
N ARG A 69 -9.59 -4.20 2.14
CA ARG A 69 -9.45 -2.75 2.26
C ARG A 69 -8.38 -2.19 1.32
N ARG A 70 -7.25 -2.89 1.15
CA ARG A 70 -6.22 -2.52 0.17
C ARG A 70 -6.78 -2.59 -1.25
N VAL A 71 -7.44 -3.68 -1.62
CA VAL A 71 -8.08 -3.84 -2.95
C VAL A 71 -9.02 -2.68 -3.26
N LEU A 72 -9.91 -2.32 -2.33
CA LEU A 72 -10.87 -1.23 -2.53
C LEU A 72 -10.21 0.17 -2.49
N ALA A 73 -9.00 0.27 -1.93
CA ALA A 73 -8.23 1.51 -1.91
C ALA A 73 -7.44 1.76 -3.20
N VAL A 74 -7.11 0.72 -3.98
CA VAL A 74 -6.32 0.82 -5.23
C VAL A 74 -6.81 1.94 -6.18
N PRO A 75 -8.12 2.12 -6.46
CA PRO A 75 -8.57 3.20 -7.35
C PRO A 75 -8.29 4.62 -6.83
N HIS A 76 -7.98 4.76 -5.53
CA HIS A 76 -7.65 6.02 -4.88
C HIS A 76 -6.14 6.26 -4.80
N GLN A 77 -5.32 5.24 -5.08
CA GLN A 77 -3.87 5.33 -5.15
C GLN A 77 -3.47 5.90 -6.50
N ARG A 78 -3.26 7.21 -6.55
CA ARG A 78 -3.01 7.93 -7.82
C ARG A 78 -2.02 9.07 -7.62
N HIS A 79 -1.45 9.50 -8.74
CA HIS A 79 -0.65 10.71 -8.75
C HIS A 79 -1.53 11.92 -8.41
N VAL A 80 -1.09 12.70 -7.43
CA VAL A 80 -1.72 13.95 -7.00
C VAL A 80 -0.84 15.10 -7.46
N ALA A 81 -1.44 16.10 -8.10
CA ALA A 81 -0.69 17.27 -8.53
C ALA A 81 -0.23 18.10 -7.31
N ASP A 82 0.95 18.70 -7.44
CA ASP A 82 1.52 19.65 -6.49
C ASP A 82 1.60 19.10 -5.06
N VAL A 83 1.99 17.82 -4.89
CA VAL A 83 2.28 17.27 -3.56
C VAL A 83 3.49 18.00 -2.97
N THR A 84 3.28 18.59 -1.81
CA THR A 84 4.33 19.36 -1.14
C THR A 84 5.29 18.45 -0.40
N ARG A 85 6.53 18.90 -0.22
CA ARG A 85 7.53 18.19 0.60
C ARG A 85 6.99 17.85 1.99
N SER A 86 6.28 18.77 2.65
CA SER A 86 5.69 18.54 3.98
C SER A 86 4.61 17.46 3.99
N GLU A 87 3.87 17.28 2.89
CA GLU A 87 2.88 16.20 2.76
C GLU A 87 3.56 14.84 2.58
N LEU A 88 4.60 14.78 1.75
CA LEU A 88 5.43 13.57 1.60
C LEU A 88 6.02 13.15 2.94
N ILE A 89 6.56 14.11 3.72
CA ILE A 89 7.12 13.85 5.05
C ILE A 89 6.07 13.30 6.01
N GLU A 90 4.86 13.86 6.00
CA GLU A 90 3.80 13.36 6.88
C GLU A 90 3.35 11.95 6.48
N MET A 91 3.29 11.61 5.19
CA MET A 91 3.03 10.23 4.74
C MET A 91 4.17 9.30 5.18
N ALA A 92 5.43 9.68 4.94
CA ALA A 92 6.59 8.89 5.35
C ALA A 92 6.62 8.65 6.87
N ARG A 93 6.36 9.69 7.66
CA ARG A 93 6.26 9.58 9.13
C ARG A 93 5.22 8.53 9.52
N ARG A 94 4.02 8.56 8.93
CA ARG A 94 2.96 7.59 9.27
C ARG A 94 3.33 6.16 8.93
N VAL A 95 4.04 5.96 7.82
CA VAL A 95 4.56 4.64 7.45
C VAL A 95 5.61 4.18 8.45
N MET A 96 6.61 5.02 8.74
CA MET A 96 7.73 4.71 9.61
C MET A 96 7.30 4.49 11.07
N ASP A 97 6.33 5.26 11.57
CA ASP A 97 5.79 5.14 12.91
C ASP A 97 4.73 4.02 13.05
N SER A 98 4.34 3.37 11.93
CA SER A 98 3.20 2.45 11.87
C SER A 98 1.91 3.08 12.44
N ASP A 99 1.62 4.32 12.05
CA ASP A 99 0.53 5.14 12.58
C ASP A 99 -0.82 4.76 11.97
N GLY A 100 -1.39 3.64 12.44
CA GLY A 100 -2.72 3.19 12.05
C GLY A 100 -2.78 1.69 11.74
N PRO A 101 -3.92 1.22 11.20
CA PRO A 101 -4.04 -0.15 10.76
C PRO A 101 -3.18 -0.42 9.51
N GLU A 102 -2.83 -1.68 9.30
CA GLU A 102 -1.88 -2.12 8.26
C GLU A 102 -2.27 -1.73 6.82
N HIS A 103 -3.57 -1.61 6.53
CA HIS A 103 -4.05 -1.17 5.21
C HIS A 103 -3.87 0.33 4.99
N ASP A 104 -3.92 1.16 6.04
CA ASP A 104 -3.67 2.60 5.95
C ASP A 104 -2.18 2.87 5.76
N ILE A 105 -1.33 2.14 6.48
CA ILE A 105 0.13 2.17 6.32
C ILE A 105 0.50 1.79 4.87
N GLY A 106 -0.06 0.69 4.36
CA GLY A 106 0.13 0.28 2.97
C GLY A 106 -0.32 1.34 1.97
N PHE A 107 -1.48 1.98 2.21
CA PHE A 107 -1.95 3.06 1.35
C PHE A 107 -0.96 4.23 1.27
N TRP A 108 -0.41 4.69 2.40
CA TRP A 108 0.57 5.77 2.38
C TRP A 108 1.89 5.35 1.73
N LEU A 109 2.32 4.10 1.89
CA LEU A 109 3.49 3.57 1.20
C LEU A 109 3.30 3.57 -0.33
N ASP A 110 2.15 3.09 -0.81
CA ASP A 110 1.82 3.10 -2.24
C ASP A 110 1.71 4.53 -2.78
N MET A 111 1.11 5.44 -2.00
CA MET A 111 1.03 6.86 -2.37
C MET A 111 2.41 7.53 -2.44
N LEU A 112 3.35 7.18 -1.56
CA LEU A 112 4.74 7.65 -1.65
C LEU A 112 5.39 7.13 -2.93
N ALA A 113 5.26 5.83 -3.24
CA ALA A 113 5.82 5.22 -4.45
C ALA A 113 5.26 5.83 -5.74
N ILE A 114 3.99 6.24 -5.76
CA ILE A 114 3.35 6.87 -6.93
C ILE A 114 3.75 8.34 -7.11
N ASN A 115 3.99 9.07 -6.01
CA ASN A 115 4.14 10.53 -6.02
C ASN A 115 5.60 11.02 -5.85
N ILE A 116 6.55 10.10 -5.67
CA ILE A 116 8.00 10.39 -5.58
C ILE A 116 8.69 9.76 -6.79
N PRO A 117 9.70 10.42 -7.39
CA PRO A 117 10.43 9.89 -8.56
C PRO A 117 11.30 8.65 -8.28
N ASP A 118 11.35 8.18 -7.03
CA ASP A 118 12.19 7.06 -6.60
C ASP A 118 11.37 5.78 -6.49
N GLU A 119 11.56 4.89 -7.46
CA GLU A 119 10.89 3.58 -7.53
C GLU A 119 11.25 2.65 -6.36
N ARG A 120 12.31 2.95 -5.60
CA ARG A 120 12.83 2.14 -4.48
C ARG A 120 12.56 2.78 -3.11
N ILE A 121 11.59 3.69 -3.00
CA ILE A 121 11.24 4.34 -1.72
C ILE A 121 10.91 3.34 -0.59
N SER A 122 10.32 2.18 -0.93
CA SER A 122 10.07 1.11 0.05
C SER A 122 11.37 0.53 0.62
N ASP A 123 12.35 0.24 -0.24
CA ASP A 123 13.68 -0.22 0.18
C ASP A 123 14.35 0.83 1.08
N LEU A 124 14.23 2.12 0.75
CA LEU A 124 14.79 3.19 1.57
C LEU A 124 14.21 3.21 3.00
N ILE A 125 12.95 2.83 3.16
CA ILE A 125 12.27 2.77 4.47
C ILE A 125 12.67 1.52 5.25
N PHE A 126 12.61 0.34 4.62
CA PHE A 126 12.71 -0.95 5.32
C PHE A 126 14.09 -1.60 5.24
N TRP A 127 14.86 -1.30 4.20
CA TRP A 127 16.14 -1.93 3.86
C TRP A 127 17.17 -0.88 3.42
N PRO A 128 17.49 0.13 4.26
CA PRO A 128 18.34 1.24 3.86
C PRO A 128 19.73 0.79 3.38
N ASP A 129 20.30 -0.27 3.97
CA ASP A 129 21.58 -0.83 3.52
C ASP A 129 21.52 -1.34 2.07
N ASP A 130 20.43 -2.02 1.70
CA ASP A 130 20.19 -2.51 0.34
C ASP A 130 19.86 -1.36 -0.62
N TYR A 131 19.21 -0.31 -0.13
CA TYR A 131 18.96 0.91 -0.92
C TYR A 131 20.28 1.59 -1.29
N PHE A 132 21.17 1.82 -0.31
CA PHE A 132 22.45 2.50 -0.51
C PHE A 132 23.56 1.58 -1.09
N GLY A 133 23.39 0.26 -1.03
CA GLY A 133 24.37 -0.72 -1.50
C GLY A 133 25.59 -0.84 -0.58
N HIS A 134 25.48 -0.39 0.66
CA HIS A 134 26.50 -0.52 1.69
C HIS A 134 25.86 -0.49 3.08
N GLU A 135 26.54 -1.08 4.06
CA GLU A 135 26.13 -0.98 5.46
C GLU A 135 26.07 0.51 5.86
N THR A 136 24.90 0.94 6.33
CA THR A 136 24.72 2.23 6.97
C THR A 136 25.22 2.15 8.40
N ASP A 137 25.46 3.28 9.06
CA ASP A 137 25.92 3.32 10.46
C ASP A 137 24.84 2.88 11.47
N GLY A 138 23.76 2.26 11.01
CA GLY A 138 22.61 1.84 11.80
C GLY A 138 21.73 2.99 12.26
N GLN A 139 22.03 4.24 11.86
CA GLN A 139 21.20 5.38 12.19
C GLN A 139 19.98 5.42 11.25
N ALA A 140 18.79 5.19 11.82
CA ALA A 140 17.55 5.33 11.08
C ALA A 140 17.40 6.78 10.57
N LEU A 141 17.10 6.93 9.28
CA LEU A 141 16.76 8.22 8.69
C LEU A 141 15.53 8.80 9.39
N THR A 142 15.49 10.12 9.57
CA THR A 142 14.21 10.77 9.91
C THR A 142 13.31 10.83 8.67
N PRO A 143 11.98 11.01 8.83
CA PRO A 143 11.07 11.19 7.69
C PRO A 143 11.52 12.33 6.75
N GLU A 144 12.06 13.42 7.29
CA GLU A 144 12.62 14.52 6.50
C GLU A 144 13.82 14.08 5.66
N GLN A 145 14.78 13.39 6.28
CA GLN A 145 15.98 12.91 5.59
C GLN A 145 15.63 11.89 4.52
N LEU A 146 14.69 10.99 4.82
CA LEU A 146 14.20 9.98 3.89
C LEU A 146 13.57 10.62 2.65
N ILE A 147 12.69 11.61 2.84
CA ILE A 147 12.08 12.33 1.73
C ILE A 147 13.11 13.15 0.95
N ASP A 148 14.08 13.77 1.63
CA ASP A 148 15.14 14.51 0.93
C ASP A 148 16.00 13.60 0.06
N VAL A 149 16.35 12.41 0.55
CA VAL A 149 17.08 11.40 -0.24
C VAL A 149 16.25 10.94 -1.43
N ALA A 150 14.99 10.60 -1.21
CA ALA A 150 14.10 10.10 -2.26
C ALA A 150 13.80 11.15 -3.35
N LEU A 151 13.63 12.42 -2.96
CA LEU A 151 13.47 13.52 -3.92
C LEU A 151 14.78 13.88 -4.62
N ALA A 152 15.93 13.58 -4.01
CA ALA A 152 17.24 13.77 -4.61
C ALA A 152 17.66 12.63 -5.57
N GLY A 153 16.98 11.48 -5.52
CA GLY A 153 17.35 10.28 -6.28
C GLY A 153 16.76 10.23 -7.70
N ARG A 154 17.51 10.24 -8.81
CA ARG A 154 18.89 10.71 -9.10
C ARG A 154 19.07 10.80 -10.63
N ALA A 155 19.82 11.80 -11.12
CA ALA A 155 20.77 11.53 -12.20
C ALA A 155 21.97 10.80 -11.55
N ILE A 156 22.21 9.55 -11.94
CA ILE A 156 23.50 8.90 -11.70
C ILE A 156 24.38 9.32 -12.90
N ALA A 157 25.45 10.07 -12.65
CA ALA A 157 26.37 10.58 -13.69
C ALA A 157 27.43 9.52 -14.09
N PRO A 158 28.12 9.76 -15.22
CA PRO A 158 27.80 9.27 -16.57
C PRO A 158 28.07 7.77 -16.81
#